data_AF-W9V0B8-F1
#
_entry.id   AF-W9V0B8-F1
#
_cell.length_a   1.000
_cell.length_b   1.000
_cell.length_c   1.000
_cell.angle_alpha   90.00
_cell.angle_beta   90.00
_cell.angle_gamma   90.00
#
_symmetry.space_group_name_H-M   'P 1'
#
loop_
_entity.id
_entity.type
_entity.pdbx_description
1 polymer ?
#
loop_
_entity_poly.entity_id
_entity_poly.type
_entity_poly.pdbx_seq_one_letter_code
_entity_poly.pdbx_strand_id
1 'polypeptide(L)' 'MGEEGKFNKGGAMLAVKAGVPIVPIVHNAGRLWPGKSFVKYPGVIDVHIGPAVLTEGRSVEDVHAEVTEWMLERMKLLGA' A
#
# COMPACT_ATOMS: atom_id res chain seq x y z
N MET A 1 17.61 -5.22 1.24
CA MET A 1 16.37 -4.42 1.28
C MET A 1 15.39 -5.05 0.29
N GLY A 2 14.08 -4.91 0.52
CA GLY A 2 13.11 -5.25 -0.52
C GLY A 2 13.27 -4.28 -1.69
N GLU A 3 13.05 -4.76 -2.91
CA GLU A 3 12.97 -3.91 -4.09
C GLU A 3 11.51 -3.51 -4.32
N GLU A 4 11.29 -2.37 -4.96
CA GLU A 4 9.96 -1.94 -5.35
C GLU A 4 9.35 -2.99 -6.29
N GLY A 5 8.37 -3.73 -5.78
CA GLY A 5 7.64 -4.72 -6.54
C GLY A 5 6.54 -4.08 -7.37
N LYS A 6 6.17 -4.73 -8.48
CA LYS A 6 5.00 -4.34 -9.25
C LYS A 6 3.73 -4.43 -8.39
N PHE A 7 3.02 -3.31 -8.25
CA PHE A 7 1.70 -3.30 -7.64
C PHE A 7 0.70 -4.04 -8.54
N ASN A 8 0.00 -5.02 -7.96
CA ASN A 8 -1.03 -5.78 -8.64
C ASN A 8 -2.41 -5.15 -8.44
N LYS A 9 -3.28 -5.27 -9.44
CA LYS A 9 -4.63 -4.66 -9.45
C LYS A 9 -5.68 -5.37 -8.57
N GLY A 10 -5.34 -6.50 -7.96
CA GLY A 10 -6.31 -7.37 -7.26
C GLY A 10 -7.10 -6.67 -6.16
N GLY A 11 -6.44 -5.81 -5.36
CA GLY A 11 -7.11 -5.04 -4.30
C GLY A 11 -8.14 -4.05 -4.86
N ALA A 12 -7.75 -3.28 -5.88
CA ALA A 12 -8.66 -2.36 -6.57
C ALA A 12 -9.81 -3.11 -7.26
N MET A 13 -9.53 -4.26 -7.88
CA MET A 13 -10.57 -5.10 -8.51
C MET A 13 -11.61 -5.56 -7.49
N LEU A 14 -11.18 -6.01 -6.31
CA LEU A 14 -12.09 -6.46 -5.26
C LEU A 14 -12.97 -5.30 -4.76
N ALA A 15 -12.36 -4.16 -4.47
CA ALA A 15 -13.06 -2.98 -3.95
C ALA A 15 -14.10 -2.43 -4.96
N VAL A 16 -13.73 -2.32 -6.24
CA VAL A 16 -14.62 -1.88 -7.32
C VAL A 16 -15.78 -2.85 -7.53
N LYS A 17 -15.52 -4.16 -7.57
CA LYS A 17 -16.60 -5.17 -7.69
C LYS A 17 -17.56 -5.18 -6.51
N ALA A 18 -17.04 -4.91 -5.30
CA ALA A 18 -17.84 -4.85 -4.09
C ALA A 18 -18.54 -3.50 -3.89
N GLY A 19 -18.19 -2.46 -4.66
CA GLY A 19 -18.73 -1.11 -4.49
C GLY A 19 -18.36 -0.47 -3.16
N VAL A 20 -17.22 -0.83 -2.57
CA VAL A 20 -16.76 -0.31 -1.27
C VAL A 20 -15.45 0.48 -1.42
N PRO A 21 -15.20 1.48 -0.56
CA PRO A 21 -13.95 2.23 -0.59
C PRO A 21 -12.72 1.35 -0.33
N ILE A 22 -11.58 1.73 -0.90
CA ILE A 22 -10.27 1.14 -0.60
C ILE A 22 -9.40 2.17 0.15
N VAL A 23 -8.69 1.73 1.19
CA VAL A 23 -7.80 2.59 1.98
C VAL A 23 -6.35 2.15 1.75
N PRO A 24 -5.49 2.98 1.15
CA PRO A 24 -4.08 2.63 0.97
C PRO A 24 -3.30 2.77 2.29
N ILE A 25 -2.35 1.87 2.52
CA ILE A 25 -1.50 1.85 3.73
C ILE A 25 -0.07 1.55 3.32
N VAL A 26 0.89 2.24 3.92
CA VAL A 26 2.33 1.93 3.79
C VAL A 26 3.01 1.95 5.15
N HIS A 27 4.09 1.17 5.31
CA HIS A 27 4.84 1.11 6.56
C HIS A 27 6.33 0.79 6.33
N ASN A 28 7.19 1.17 7.29
CA ASN A 28 8.63 0.90 7.23
C ASN A 28 9.07 -0.46 7.82
N ALA A 29 8.12 -1.35 8.16
CA ALA A 29 8.39 -2.58 8.91
C ALA A 29 9.44 -3.50 8.28
N GLY A 30 9.53 -3.56 6.94
CA GLY A 30 10.50 -4.40 6.24
C GLY A 30 11.97 -4.08 6.55
N ARG A 31 12.26 -2.89 7.11
CA ARG A 31 13.60 -2.50 7.57
C ARG A 31 13.96 -3.17 8.90
N LEU A 32 13.00 -3.29 9.82
CA LEU A 32 13.20 -3.87 11.15
C LEU A 32 12.89 -5.37 11.16
N TRP A 33 11.94 -5.80 10.35
CA TRP A 33 11.47 -7.18 10.23
C TRP A 33 11.63 -7.63 8.77
N PRO A 34 12.86 -7.93 8.33
CA PRO A 34 13.12 -8.30 6.95
C PRO A 34 12.36 -9.57 6.56
N GLY A 35 11.78 -9.56 5.36
CA GLY A 35 11.06 -10.71 4.81
C GLY A 35 11.96 -11.95 4.72
N LYS A 36 11.37 -13.13 4.93
CA LYS A 36 12.09 -14.43 4.97
C LYS A 36 13.14 -14.56 6.08
N SER A 37 13.08 -13.72 7.11
CA SER A 37 13.89 -13.81 8.33
C SER A 37 13.01 -14.10 9.55
N PHE A 38 13.51 -14.92 10.48
CA PHE A 38 12.91 -15.08 11.80
C PHE A 38 13.39 -14.02 12.81
N VAL A 39 14.51 -13.34 12.50
CA VAL A 39 15.07 -12.28 13.35
C VAL A 39 14.28 -10.99 13.15
N LYS A 40 13.77 -10.44 14.25
CA LYS A 40 13.06 -9.15 14.30
C LYS A 40 13.88 -8.19 15.15
N TYR A 41 14.23 -7.04 14.58
CA TYR A 41 14.94 -6.00 15.30
C TYR A 41 13.94 -5.08 16.02
N PRO A 42 14.27 -4.60 17.24
CA PRO A 42 13.46 -3.61 17.93
C PRO A 42 13.58 -2.24 17.24
N GLY A 43 12.52 -1.45 17.29
CA GLY A 43 12.45 -0.11 16.70
C GLY A 43 11.00 0.36 16.52
N VAL A 44 10.82 1.54 15.93
CA VAL A 44 9.50 2.10 15.65
C VAL A 44 9.04 1.69 14.26
N ILE A 45 7.81 1.19 14.18
CA ILE A 45 7.13 0.91 12.92
C ILE A 45 6.18 2.07 12.62
N ASP A 46 6.56 2.90 11.66
CA ASP A 46 5.73 4.00 11.19
C ASP A 46 4.73 3.45 10.18
N VAL A 47 3.44 3.66 10.46
CA VAL A 47 2.32 3.25 9.60
C VAL A 47 1.59 4.48 9.13
N HIS A 48 1.48 4.64 7.82
CA HIS A 48 0.76 5.74 7.21
C HIS A 48 -0.49 5.19 6.55
N ILE A 49 -1.64 5.76 6.94
CA ILE A 49 -2.96 5.40 6.42
C ILE A 49 -3.43 6.55 5.55
N GLY A 50 -3.77 6.25 4.30
CA GLY A 50 -4.26 7.25 3.35
C GLY A 50 -5.76 7.49 3.45
N PRO A 51 -6.27 8.46 2.68
CA PRO A 51 -7.70 8.69 2.58
C PRO A 51 -8.40 7.49 1.93
N ALA A 52 -9.69 7.31 2.24
CA ALA A 52 -10.51 6.33 1.56
C ALA A 52 -10.75 6.74 0.11
N VAL A 53 -10.35 5.88 -0.82
CA VAL A 53 -10.57 6.04 -2.25
C VAL A 53 -11.92 5.40 -2.59
N LEU A 54 -12.89 6.23 -2.96
CA LEU A 54 -14.23 5.76 -3.37
C LEU A 54 -14.13 5.02 -4.70
N THR A 55 -14.94 3.98 -4.86
CA THR A 55 -14.89 3.06 -6.01
C THR A 55 -16.16 3.06 -6.86
N GLU A 56 -17.26 3.64 -6.37
CA GLU A 56 -18.53 3.69 -7.07
C GLU A 56 -18.40 4.44 -8.40
N GLY A 57 -18.85 3.81 -9.49
CA GLY A 57 -18.80 4.39 -10.84
C GLY A 57 -17.40 4.53 -11.44
N ARG A 58 -16.35 4.00 -10.80
CA ARG A 58 -14.96 4.13 -11.27
C ARG A 58 -14.42 2.82 -11.87
N SER A 59 -13.45 2.96 -12.77
CA SER A 59 -12.75 1.79 -13.32
C SER A 59 -11.74 1.22 -12.33
N VAL A 60 -11.38 -0.06 -12.50
CA VAL A 60 -10.33 -0.71 -11.70
C VAL A 60 -8.98 -0.01 -11.93
N GLU A 61 -8.72 0.43 -13.15
CA GLU A 61 -7.52 1.16 -13.55
C GLU A 61 -7.38 2.47 -12.78
N ASP A 62 -8.43 3.27 -12.71
CA ASP A 62 -8.39 4.59 -12.06
C ASP A 62 -8.17 4.45 -10.55
N VAL A 63 -8.91 3.54 -9.91
CA VAL A 63 -8.78 3.28 -8.47
C VAL A 63 -7.39 2.73 -8.16
N HIS A 64 -6.87 1.82 -8.99
CA HIS A 64 -5.53 1.26 -8.81
C HIS A 64 -4.44 2.31 -8.98
N ALA A 65 -4.56 3.20 -9.97
CA ALA A 65 -3.61 4.26 -10.22
C ALA A 65 -3.53 5.23 -9.03
N GLU A 66 -4.67 5.74 -8.57
CA GLU A 66 -4.73 6.68 -7.43
C GLU A 66 -4.15 6.07 -6.14
N VAL A 67 -4.55 4.83 -5.83
CA VAL A 67 -4.04 4.09 -4.67
C VAL A 67 -2.52 3.90 -4.77
N THR A 68 -2.02 3.52 -5.94
CA THR A 68 -0.59 3.25 -6.15
C THR A 68 0.25 4.52 -6.12
N GLU A 69 -0.24 5.60 -6.74
CA GLU A 69 0.41 6.91 -6.71
C GLU A 69 0.59 7.39 -5.26
N TRP A 70 -0.48 7.32 -4.45
CA TRP A 70 -0.41 7.69 -3.03
C TRP A 70 0.59 6.82 -2.25
N MET A 71 0.58 5.50 -2.49
CA MET A 71 1.52 4.58 -1.81
C MET A 71 2.97 4.90 -2.18
N LEU A 72 3.26 5.14 -3.46
CA LEU A 72 4.60 5.44 -3.95
C LEU A 72 5.13 6.78 -3.41
N GLU A 73 4.28 7.81 -3.41
CA GLU A 73 4.63 9.10 -2.79
C GLU A 73 4.95 8.90 -1.31
N ARG A 74 4.12 8.13 -0.60
CA ARG A 74 4.30 7.96 0.83
C ARG A 74 5.49 7.08 1.21
N MET A 75 5.77 6.03 0.44
CA MET A 75 6.95 5.18 0.63
C MET A 75 8.24 6.00 0.52
N LYS A 76 8.33 6.90 -0.48
CA LYS A 76 9.46 7.82 -0.63
C LYS A 76 9.69 8.68 0.62
N LEU A 77 8.63 9.17 1.25
CA LEU A 77 8.71 9.99 2.48
C LEU A 77 9.16 9.18 3.71
N LEU A 78 8.71 7.93 3.84
CA LEU A 78 9.14 6.99 4.90
C LEU A 78 10.59 6.49 4.71
N GLY A 79 11.13 6.69 3.51
CA GLY A 79 12.29 5.96 3.02
C GLY A 79 12.07 4.44 2.92
N ALA A 80 10.82 3.99 3.03
CA ALA A 80 10.49 2.57 3.10
C ALA A 80 10.98 1.80 1.87
#